data_AF-S6TRZ8-F1
#
_entry.id   AF-S6TRZ8-F1
#
_cell.length_a   1.000
_cell.length_b   1.000
_cell.length_c   1.000
_cell.angle_alpha   90.00
_cell.angle_beta   90.00
_cell.angle_gamma   90.00
#
_symmetry.space_group_name_H-M   'P 1'
#
loop_
_entity.id
_entity.type
_entity.pdbx_description
1 polymer ?
#
loop_
_entity_poly.entity_id
_entity_poly.type
_entity_poly.pdbx_seq_one_letter_code
_entity_poly.pdbx_strand_id
1 'polypeptide(L)'
;MFGCGGDRDRGKRPLMAEVVERLADGVWVTDDNPRSEAPTNIFDDIRPGFVAADKVRFIEGRGQAIAELIASATADDVVVLAGKGHEDYQEIDGKRQPFSDLEEAATALAAWGACE
;
A
#
# COMPACT_ATOMS: atom_id res chain seq x y z
N MET A 1 -2.77 -0.74 5.00
CA MET A 1 -2.30 -0.57 3.62
C MET A 1 -1.27 -1.64 3.27
N PHE A 2 -1.33 -2.20 2.06
CA PHE A 2 -0.31 -3.12 1.58
C PHE A 2 -0.13 -3.03 0.06
N GLY A 3 0.93 -3.66 -0.44
CA GLY A 3 1.17 -3.88 -1.86
C GLY A 3 1.77 -5.27 -2.10
N CYS A 4 2.03 -5.60 -3.35
CA CYS A 4 2.74 -6.82 -3.72
C CYS A 4 3.89 -6.50 -4.67
N GLY A 5 5.01 -7.20 -4.49
CA GLY A 5 6.13 -7.09 -5.43
C GLY A 5 5.81 -7.69 -6.80
N GLY A 6 6.21 -6.98 -7.85
CA GLY A 6 6.23 -7.50 -9.22
C GLY A 6 7.37 -8.50 -9.46
N ASP A 7 7.34 -9.22 -10.57
CA ASP A 7 8.27 -10.28 -10.98
C ASP A 7 8.51 -11.35 -9.91
N ARG A 8 7.50 -11.60 -9.08
CA ARG A 8 7.52 -12.58 -7.99
C ARG A 8 6.27 -13.43 -8.03
N ASP A 9 6.04 -14.19 -6.96
CA ASP A 9 4.88 -15.06 -6.81
C ASP A 9 3.56 -14.26 -6.96
N ARG A 10 2.88 -14.50 -8.08
CA ARG A 10 1.56 -13.94 -8.39
C ARG A 10 0.44 -14.69 -7.65
N GLY A 11 0.65 -15.97 -7.34
CA GLY A 11 -0.35 -16.83 -6.71
C GLY A 11 -0.71 -16.40 -5.28
N LYS A 12 0.22 -15.75 -4.57
CA LYS A 12 -0.04 -15.22 -3.23
C LYS A 12 -0.81 -13.90 -3.20
N ARG A 13 -0.88 -13.15 -4.32
CA ARG A 13 -1.51 -11.82 -4.39
C ARG A 13 -2.98 -11.84 -3.94
N PRO A 14 -3.85 -12.73 -4.47
CA PRO A 14 -5.24 -12.80 -4.01
C PRO A 14 -5.34 -13.36 -2.57
N LEU A 15 -4.44 -14.26 -2.15
CA LEU A 15 -4.44 -14.78 -0.79
C LEU A 15 -4.12 -13.69 0.26
N MET A 16 -3.24 -12.75 -0.08
CA MET A 16 -2.96 -11.59 0.77
C MET A 16 -4.18 -10.68 0.89
N ALA A 17 -4.91 -10.46 -0.21
CA ALA A 17 -6.16 -9.69 -0.19
C ALA A 17 -7.21 -10.32 0.74
N GLU A 18 -7.44 -11.63 0.63
CA GLU A 18 -8.41 -12.36 1.47
C GLU A 18 -8.10 -12.19 2.97
N VAL A 19 -6.83 -12.32 3.35
CA VAL A 19 -6.41 -12.16 4.75
C VAL A 19 -6.60 -10.73 5.25
N VAL A 20 -6.25 -9.73 4.43
CA VAL A 20 -6.36 -8.32 4.83
C VAL A 20 -7.82 -7.90 4.96
N GLU A 21 -8.70 -8.29 4.03
CA GLU A 21 -10.13 -7.97 4.10
C GLU A 21 -10.82 -8.58 5.32
N ARG A 22 -10.39 -9.77 5.76
CA ARG A 22 -10.96 -10.42 6.95
C ARG A 22 -10.53 -9.75 8.25
N LEU A 23 -9.38 -9.07 8.28
CA LEU A 23 -8.75 -8.61 9.51
C LEU A 23 -8.74 -7.08 9.68
N ALA A 24 -8.97 -6.33 8.60
CA ALA A 24 -8.95 -4.87 8.62
C ALA A 24 -10.34 -4.30 8.30
N ASP A 25 -10.72 -3.23 8.98
CA ASP A 25 -11.97 -2.51 8.73
C ASP A 25 -11.91 -1.70 7.41
N GLY A 26 -10.71 -1.23 7.05
CA GLY A 26 -10.45 -0.48 5.83
C GLY A 26 -9.21 -0.99 5.10
N VAL A 27 -9.31 -1.16 3.78
CA VAL A 27 -8.24 -1.73 2.96
C VAL A 27 -7.80 -0.77 1.87
N TRP A 28 -6.49 -0.55 1.82
CA TRP A 28 -5.81 0.26 0.82
C TRP A 28 -4.71 -0.59 0.18
N VAL A 29 -4.77 -0.70 -1.14
CA VAL A 29 -3.82 -1.40 -2.00
C VAL A 29 -3.04 -0.35 -2.79
N THR A 30 -1.73 -0.48 -2.77
CA THR A 30 -0.81 0.41 -3.49
C THR A 30 0.40 -0.37 -4.01
N ASP A 31 1.29 0.28 -4.75
CA ASP A 31 2.55 -0.30 -5.17
C ASP A 31 3.48 -0.59 -3.97
N ASP A 32 4.26 -1.66 -4.11
CA ASP A 32 5.38 -2.00 -3.23
C ASP A 32 6.65 -1.90 -4.05
N ASN A 33 7.21 -3.01 -4.52
CA ASN A 33 8.31 -3.02 -5.48
C ASN A 33 7.79 -3.60 -6.80
N PRO A 34 7.17 -2.79 -7.68
CA PRO A 34 6.56 -3.27 -8.93
C PRO A 34 7.57 -3.86 -9.91
N ARG A 35 8.87 -3.54 -9.78
CA ARG A 35 9.93 -4.03 -10.69
C ARG A 35 9.55 -3.74 -12.13
N SER A 36 9.48 -4.75 -13.00
CA SER A 36 9.11 -4.57 -14.41
C SER A 36 7.61 -4.75 -14.69
N GLU A 37 6.80 -5.07 -13.69
CA GLU A 37 5.34 -5.16 -13.85
C GLU A 37 4.67 -3.79 -13.70
N ALA A 38 3.66 -3.54 -14.54
CA ALA A 38 2.77 -2.40 -14.36
C ALA A 38 1.98 -2.54 -13.03
N PRO A 39 1.86 -1.48 -12.21
CA PRO A 39 1.09 -1.51 -10.97
C PRO A 39 -0.36 -1.99 -11.17
N THR A 40 -0.99 -1.60 -12.28
CA THR A 40 -2.34 -2.04 -12.65
C THR A 40 -2.47 -3.55 -12.79
N ASN A 41 -1.48 -4.22 -13.39
CA ASN A 41 -1.47 -5.69 -13.50
C ASN A 41 -1.36 -6.36 -12.12
N ILE A 42 -0.57 -5.78 -11.22
CA ILE A 42 -0.46 -6.27 -9.84
C ILE A 42 -1.79 -6.08 -9.11
N PHE A 43 -2.46 -4.94 -9.29
CA PHE A 43 -3.76 -4.68 -8.69
C PHE A 43 -4.83 -5.65 -9.23
N ASP A 44 -4.81 -5.94 -10.53
CA ASP A 44 -5.72 -6.90 -11.16
C ASP A 44 -5.50 -8.34 -10.66
N ASP A 45 -4.28 -8.70 -10.26
CA ASP A 45 -4.02 -9.98 -9.61
C ASP A 45 -4.43 -10.03 -8.13
N ILE A 46 -4.37 -8.89 -7.42
CA ILE A 46 -4.80 -8.79 -6.01
C ILE A 46 -6.33 -8.80 -5.91
N ARG A 47 -7.00 -8.06 -6.82
CA ARG A 47 -8.45 -7.79 -6.79
C ARG A 47 -9.35 -9.03 -6.62
N PRO A 48 -9.10 -10.17 -7.28
CA PRO A 48 -9.92 -11.38 -7.14
C PRO A 48 -9.90 -12.00 -5.74
N GLY A 49 -8.95 -11.61 -4.88
CA GLY A 49 -8.89 -12.06 -3.49
C GLY A 49 -9.87 -11.38 -2.54
N PHE A 50 -10.54 -10.31 -2.99
CA PHE A 50 -11.53 -9.58 -2.20
C PHE A 50 -12.95 -10.02 -2.53
N VAL A 51 -13.77 -10.21 -1.50
CA VAL A 51 -15.22 -10.41 -1.60
C VAL A 51 -15.92 -9.10 -1.92
N ALA A 52 -15.51 -8.00 -1.30
CA ALA A 52 -16.06 -6.65 -1.46
C ALA A 52 -14.99 -5.69 -2.01
N ALA A 53 -14.46 -6.01 -3.20
CA ALA A 53 -13.42 -5.21 -3.86
C ALA A 53 -13.80 -3.74 -4.11
N ASP A 54 -15.09 -3.41 -4.13
CA ASP A 54 -15.64 -2.05 -4.26
C ASP A 54 -15.39 -1.19 -3.01
N LYS A 55 -15.17 -1.81 -1.85
CA LYS A 55 -14.81 -1.14 -0.59
C LYS A 55 -13.31 -0.91 -0.43
N VAL A 56 -12.51 -1.46 -1.34
CA VAL A 56 -11.05 -1.36 -1.30
C VAL A 56 -10.57 -0.16 -2.12
N ARG A 57 -9.69 0.64 -1.54
CA ARG A 57 -9.01 1.73 -2.26
C ARG A 57 -7.78 1.19 -2.99
N PHE A 58 -7.69 1.41 -4.29
CA PHE A 58 -6.52 1.10 -5.11
C PHE A 58 -5.88 2.41 -5.56
N ILE A 59 -4.64 2.66 -5.15
CA ILE A 59 -3.95 3.92 -5.39
C ILE A 59 -2.52 3.63 -5.87
N GLU A 60 -2.20 4.13 -7.06
CA GLU A 60 -0.83 4.15 -7.57
C GLU A 60 -0.03 5.28 -6.90
N GLY A 61 1.25 5.04 -6.65
CA GLY A 61 2.12 5.89 -5.87
C GLY A 61 2.00 5.57 -4.38
N ARG A 62 2.93 4.76 -3.86
CA ARG A 62 2.97 4.39 -2.44
C ARG A 62 2.98 5.59 -1.49
N GLY A 63 3.78 6.62 -1.78
CA GLY A 63 3.80 7.85 -0.97
C GLY A 63 2.46 8.58 -0.95
N GLN A 64 1.79 8.69 -2.11
CA GLN A 64 0.45 9.26 -2.20
C GLN A 64 -0.58 8.45 -1.40
N ALA A 65 -0.53 7.12 -1.51
CA ALA A 65 -1.42 6.24 -0.75
C ALA A 65 -1.21 6.39 0.77
N ILE A 66 0.04 6.54 1.24
CA ILE A 66 0.35 6.79 2.66
C ILE A 66 -0.23 8.13 3.11
N ALA A 67 0.01 9.19 2.34
CA ALA A 67 -0.46 10.53 2.67
C ALA A 67 -2.00 10.60 2.74
N GLU A 68 -2.69 10.06 1.73
CA GLU A 68 -4.16 10.04 1.70
C GLU A 68 -4.76 9.16 2.80
N LEU A 69 -4.15 8.00 3.09
CA LEU A 69 -4.63 7.12 4.16
C LEU A 69 -4.54 7.81 5.52
N ILE A 70 -3.38 8.38 5.85
CA ILE A 70 -3.17 9.08 7.12
C ILE A 70 -4.07 10.31 7.21
N ALA A 71 -4.21 11.08 6.13
CA ALA A 71 -5.12 12.23 6.09
C ALA A 71 -6.59 11.84 6.32
N SER A 72 -7.00 10.63 5.93
CA SER A 72 -8.36 10.13 6.11
C SER A 72 -8.64 9.52 7.49
N ALA A 73 -7.60 9.26 8.29
CA ALA A 73 -7.71 8.61 9.58
C ALA A 73 -8.12 9.61 10.68
N THR A 74 -8.78 9.09 11.70
CA THR A 74 -9.10 9.79 12.94
C THR A 74 -8.10 9.44 14.04
N ALA A 75 -8.11 10.20 15.14
CA ALA A 75 -7.22 9.96 16.28
C ALA A 75 -7.42 8.59 16.96
N ASP A 76 -8.60 7.97 16.77
CA ASP A 76 -8.94 6.66 17.34
C ASP A 76 -8.54 5.49 16.41
N ASP A 77 -8.09 5.77 15.19
CA ASP A 77 -7.74 4.74 14.21
C ASP A 77 -6.29 4.26 14.36
N VAL A 78 -6.06 3.00 13.99
CA VAL A 78 -4.71 2.42 13.86
C VAL A 78 -4.41 2.12 12.40
N VAL A 79 -3.40 2.81 11.86
CA VAL A 79 -2.94 2.59 10.49
C VAL A 79 -1.73 1.65 10.47
N VAL A 80 -1.84 0.54 9.71
CA VAL A 80 -0.74 -0.40 9.47
C VAL A 80 -0.25 -0.27 8.03
N LEU A 81 1.04 0.03 7.84
CA LEU A 81 1.72 0.00 6.54
C LEU A 81 2.52 -1.30 6.44
N ALA A 82 2.11 -2.21 5.54
CA ALA A 82 2.75 -3.50 5.35
C ALA A 82 3.49 -3.59 4.01
N GLY A 83 4.56 -4.40 3.96
CA GLY A 83 5.35 -4.68 2.76
C GLY A 83 6.84 -4.38 2.95
N LYS A 84 7.20 -3.09 2.98
CA LYS A 84 8.60 -2.63 2.87
C LYS A 84 9.40 -2.70 4.16
N GLY A 85 8.79 -2.42 5.31
CA GLY A 85 9.49 -2.42 6.60
C GLY A 85 10.61 -1.38 6.63
N HIS A 86 11.86 -1.82 6.72
CA HIS A 86 13.06 -0.96 6.80
C HIS A 86 13.70 -0.68 5.43
N GLU A 87 13.08 -1.10 4.32
CA GLU A 87 13.58 -0.78 2.98
C GLU A 87 13.50 0.74 2.72
N ASP A 88 14.62 1.32 2.29
CA ASP A 88 14.82 2.74 2.00
C ASP A 88 14.80 3.05 0.49
N TYR A 89 14.28 2.12 -0.30
CA TYR A 89 14.10 2.30 -1.74
C TYR A 89 12.81 1.65 -2.25
N GLN A 90 12.36 2.11 -3.41
CA GLN A 90 11.32 1.47 -4.20
C GLN A 90 11.88 1.07 -5.56
N GLU A 91 11.68 -0.18 -5.97
CA GLU A 91 12.17 -0.69 -7.26
C GLU A 91 11.09 -0.59 -8.35
N ILE A 92 11.34 0.28 -9.34
CA ILE A 92 10.45 0.57 -10.48
C ILE A 92 11.28 0.51 -11.76
N ASP A 93 10.85 -0.29 -12.72
CA ASP A 93 11.54 -0.55 -14.00
C ASP A 93 13.03 -0.92 -13.83
N GLY A 94 13.32 -1.75 -12.83
CA GLY A 94 14.67 -2.19 -12.48
C GLY A 94 15.56 -1.11 -11.86
N LYS A 95 15.02 0.07 -11.55
CA LYS A 95 15.71 1.16 -10.87
C LYS A 95 15.24 1.28 -9.43
N ARG A 96 16.20 1.33 -8.50
CA ARG A 96 15.95 1.63 -7.09
C ARG A 96 15.92 3.13 -6.90
N GLN A 97 14.74 3.66 -6.60
CA GLN A 97 14.52 5.06 -6.28
C GLN A 97 14.47 5.22 -4.75
N PRO A 98 15.08 6.27 -4.16
CA PRO A 98 15.00 6.50 -2.72
C PRO A 98 13.54 6.62 -2.27
N PHE A 99 13.15 5.85 -1.27
CA PHE A 99 11.78 5.83 -0.75
C PHE A 99 11.72 5.08 0.59
N SER A 100 11.11 5.68 1.62
CA SER A 100 10.98 5.05 2.94
C SER A 100 9.56 5.21 3.49
N ASP A 101 8.90 4.10 3.81
CA ASP A 101 7.58 4.11 4.45
C ASP A 101 7.59 4.93 5.75
N LEU A 102 8.70 4.88 6.50
CA LEU A 102 8.84 5.58 7.76
C LEU A 102 8.93 7.10 7.57
N GLU A 103 9.65 7.55 6.55
CA GLU A 103 9.82 8.98 6.25
C GLU A 103 8.53 9.58 5.68
N GLU A 104 7.87 8.87 4.76
CA GLU A 104 6.58 9.27 4.21
C GLU A 104 5.50 9.33 5.29
N ALA A 105 5.42 8.31 6.16
CA ALA A 105 4.47 8.28 7.26
C ALA A 105 4.72 9.39 8.29
N ALA A 106 5.98 9.66 8.65
CA ALA A 106 6.33 10.76 9.54
C ALA A 106 5.94 12.12 8.96
N THR A 107 6.17 12.32 7.66
CA THR A 107 5.78 13.55 6.94
C THR A 107 4.27 13.72 6.93
N ALA A 108 3.53 12.66 6.59
CA ALA A 108 2.07 12.68 6.56
C ALA A 108 1.45 12.92 7.95
N LEU A 109 1.98 12.30 9.01
CA LEU A 109 1.53 12.52 10.39
C LEU A 109 1.78 13.95 10.87
N ALA A 110 2.93 14.53 10.53
CA ALA A 110 3.23 15.92 10.85
C ALA A 110 2.24 16.89 10.18
N ALA A 111 1.84 16.61 8.93
CA ALA A 111 0.82 17.38 8.24
C ALA A 111 -0.57 17.19 8.86
N TRP A 112 -0.93 15.96 9.23
CA TRP A 112 -2.21 15.63 9.86
C TRP A 112 -2.41 16.38 11.19
N GLY A 113 -1.39 16.37 12.07
CA GLY A 113 -1.45 17.06 13.36
C GLY A 113 -1.36 18.59 13.28
N ALA A 114 -0.95 19.17 12.14
CA ALA A 114 -0.93 20.62 11.94
C ALA A 114 -2.30 21.19 11.53
N CYS A 115 -3.25 20.32 11.17
CA CYS A 115 -4.62 20.70 10.80
C CYS A 115 -5.62 20.63 11.97
N GLU A 116 -5.19 20.19 13.16
CA GLU A 116 -5.97 20.24 14.40
C GLU A 116 -5.86 21.58 15.14
#